data_AF-A0A816JKH7-F1
#
_entry.id   AF-A0A816JKH7-F1
#
_cell.length_a   1.000
_cell.length_b   1.000
_cell.length_c   1.000
_cell.angle_alpha   90.00
_cell.angle_beta   90.00
_cell.angle_gamma   90.00
#
_symmetry.space_group_name_H-M   'P 1'
#
loop_
_entity.id
_entity.type
_entity.pdbx_description
1 polymer ?
#
loop_
_entity_poly.entity_id
_entity_poly.type
_entity_poly.pdbx_seq_one_letter_code
_entity_poly.pdbx_strand_id
1 'polypeptide(L)'
;MDDAEKNLNKEHINVAFEMLNCKRVEQGAWFRNNNLPAACFVPVRFLEVVGYAYESIRKPHKKKQTLLEGCVGELVKGLIHPKKVWLEDVDVIYGVIEDKLSYHYIGVEIQLIDNTITLFHCGLPKANIKRALNQIQELAGKKTFFAEGLPKTKFPYNCGIFVVKMLECRSLGLKSMVNINYETAMDLRSKLCCEISDQFMDKDFQEGQRK
;
A
#
# COMPACT_ATOMS: atom_id res chain seq x y z
N MET A 1 -29.12 -3.31 -0.53
CA MET A 1 -27.82 -3.96 -0.26
C MET A 1 -26.93 -3.56 -1.43
N ASP A 2 -26.81 -2.23 -1.66
CA ASP A 2 -26.50 -1.67 -2.99
C ASP A 2 -25.04 -1.15 -3.06
N ASP A 3 -24.36 -1.08 -1.91
CA ASP A 3 -22.99 -0.60 -1.81
C ASP A 3 -21.93 -1.70 -2.04
N ALA A 4 -22.36 -2.97 -2.15
CA ALA A 4 -21.50 -4.12 -2.43
C ALA A 4 -20.76 -4.00 -3.77
N GLU A 5 -21.36 -3.30 -4.73
CA GLU A 5 -20.85 -3.13 -6.10
C GLU A 5 -20.05 -1.83 -6.29
N LYS A 6 -19.79 -1.08 -5.22
CA LYS A 6 -18.98 0.14 -5.28
C LYS A 6 -17.50 -0.18 -5.07
N ASN A 7 -16.65 0.49 -5.84
CA ASN A 7 -15.22 0.44 -5.60
C ASN A 7 -14.89 1.06 -4.25
N LEU A 8 -13.87 0.53 -3.56
CA LEU A 8 -13.35 1.22 -2.39
C LEU A 8 -12.85 2.60 -2.82
N ASN A 9 -13.27 3.64 -2.10
CA ASN A 9 -12.73 4.98 -2.30
C ASN A 9 -11.35 5.10 -1.61
N LYS A 10 -10.70 6.25 -1.78
CA LYS A 10 -9.38 6.50 -1.22
C LYS A 10 -9.35 6.40 0.30
N GLU A 11 -10.42 6.82 0.97
CA GLU A 11 -10.47 6.82 2.43
C GLU A 11 -10.67 5.42 3.00
N HIS A 12 -11.44 4.56 2.33
CA HIS A 12 -11.50 3.15 2.69
C HIS A 12 -10.10 2.49 2.63
N ILE A 13 -9.31 2.81 1.61
CA ILE A 13 -7.94 2.28 1.46
C ILE A 13 -7.01 2.89 2.52
N ASN A 14 -7.07 4.20 2.75
CA ASN A 14 -6.26 4.89 3.75
C ASN A 14 -6.51 4.33 5.16
N VAL A 15 -7.78 4.16 5.55
CA VAL A 15 -8.14 3.60 6.87
C VAL A 15 -7.70 2.14 7.00
N ALA A 16 -7.83 1.34 5.93
CA ALA A 16 -7.31 -0.03 5.92
C ALA A 16 -5.78 -0.06 6.12
N PHE A 17 -5.05 0.84 5.47
CA PHE A 17 -3.60 0.95 5.61
C PHE A 17 -3.17 1.45 6.99
N GLU A 18 -3.91 2.40 7.56
CA GLU A 18 -3.69 2.83 8.94
C GLU A 18 -3.90 1.69 9.93
N MET A 19 -4.98 0.92 9.78
CA MET A 19 -5.24 -0.28 10.58
C MET A 19 -4.08 -1.28 10.48
N LEU A 20 -3.59 -1.55 9.25
CA LEU A 20 -2.46 -2.46 9.04
C LEU A 20 -1.18 -1.94 9.71
N ASN A 21 -0.90 -0.64 9.66
CA ASN A 21 0.22 -0.03 10.39
C ASN A 21 0.06 -0.20 11.91
N CYS A 22 -1.13 0.03 12.46
CA CYS A 22 -1.39 -0.19 13.89
C CYS A 22 -1.15 -1.64 14.29
N LYS A 23 -1.69 -2.61 13.53
CA LYS A 23 -1.48 -4.05 13.77
C LYS A 23 0.01 -4.41 13.77
N ARG A 24 0.80 -3.87 12.82
CA ARG A 24 2.25 -4.09 12.77
C ARG A 24 2.99 -3.55 13.98
N VAL A 25 2.59 -2.38 14.46
CA VAL A 25 3.14 -1.80 15.68
C VAL A 25 2.80 -2.64 16.91
N GLU A 26 1.53 -3.00 17.06
CA GLU A 26 1.02 -3.77 18.21
C GLU A 26 1.62 -5.18 18.26
N GLN A 27 1.82 -5.80 17.10
CA GLN A 27 2.33 -7.17 16.97
C GLN A 27 3.81 -7.22 16.56
N GLY A 28 4.57 -6.14 16.76
CA GLY A 28 5.94 -6.02 16.23
C GLY A 28 6.89 -7.16 16.59
N ALA A 29 6.72 -7.79 17.76
CA ALA A 29 7.48 -8.97 18.15
C ALA A 29 7.21 -10.18 17.25
N TRP A 30 5.95 -10.40 16.84
CA TRP A 30 5.59 -11.48 15.93
C TRP A 30 6.25 -11.30 14.56
N PHE A 31 6.22 -10.08 14.00
CA PHE A 31 6.87 -9.78 12.71
C PHE A 31 8.38 -10.04 12.77
N ARG A 32 9.05 -9.55 13.82
CA ARG A 32 10.49 -9.78 14.02
C ARG A 32 10.83 -11.27 14.17
N ASN A 33 10.07 -12.00 14.99
CA ASN A 33 10.31 -13.43 15.23
C ASN A 33 10.10 -14.30 13.98
N ASN A 34 9.31 -13.82 13.02
CA ASN A 34 9.09 -14.49 11.73
C ASN A 34 10.05 -13.98 10.63
N ASN A 35 11.07 -13.19 10.97
CA ASN A 35 12.01 -12.58 10.02
C ASN A 35 11.31 -11.78 8.91
N LEU A 36 10.17 -11.17 9.23
CA LEU A 36 9.47 -10.30 8.28
C LEU A 36 10.10 -8.91 8.31
N PRO A 37 10.27 -8.26 7.15
CA PRO A 37 10.91 -6.95 7.06
C PRO A 37 10.12 -5.93 7.86
N ALA A 38 10.82 -4.94 8.40
CA ALA A 38 10.13 -3.80 8.98
C ALA A 38 9.47 -3.01 7.83
N ALA A 39 8.17 -2.77 7.93
CA ALA A 39 7.41 -2.28 6.79
C ALA A 39 6.28 -1.35 7.21
N CYS A 40 5.90 -0.46 6.30
CA CYS A 40 4.80 0.48 6.49
C CYS A 40 3.88 0.54 5.27
N PHE A 41 2.63 0.93 5.51
CA PHE A 41 1.64 1.23 4.50
C PHE A 41 1.46 2.75 4.39
N VAL A 42 1.53 3.29 3.18
CA VAL A 42 1.45 4.74 2.94
C VAL A 42 0.12 5.15 2.29
N PRO A 43 -0.43 6.34 2.60
CA PRO A 43 -1.69 6.81 2.02
C PRO A 43 -1.72 6.80 0.49
N VAL A 44 -2.91 6.68 -0.12
CA VAL A 44 -3.12 6.60 -1.58
C VAL A 44 -2.42 7.72 -2.35
N ARG A 45 -2.38 8.94 -1.80
CA ARG A 45 -1.76 10.10 -2.46
C ARG A 45 -0.25 10.19 -2.28
N PHE A 46 0.34 9.33 -1.44
CA PHE A 46 1.75 9.43 -1.09
C PHE A 46 2.65 9.27 -2.34
N LEU A 47 2.44 8.22 -3.13
CA LEU A 47 3.25 7.95 -4.32
C LEU A 47 3.05 9.01 -5.43
N GLU A 48 1.86 9.62 -5.51
CA GLU A 48 1.59 10.76 -6.39
C GLU A 48 2.40 12.00 -5.98
N VAL A 49 2.44 12.32 -4.68
CA VAL A 49 3.23 13.44 -4.14
C VAL A 49 4.72 13.22 -4.32
N VAL A 50 5.22 12.01 -4.06
CA VAL A 50 6.62 11.65 -4.35
C VAL A 50 6.92 11.85 -5.84
N GLY A 51 5.98 11.46 -6.71
CA GLY A 51 5.97 11.74 -8.16
C GLY A 51 6.34 13.18 -8.48
N TYR A 52 5.48 14.09 -8.03
CA TYR A 52 5.61 15.52 -8.27
C TYR A 52 6.86 16.14 -7.64
N ALA A 53 7.21 15.72 -6.42
CA ALA A 53 8.40 16.21 -5.74
C ALA A 53 9.67 15.85 -6.53
N TYR A 54 9.73 14.64 -7.09
CA TYR A 54 10.86 14.23 -7.90
C TYR A 54 11.01 15.03 -9.19
N GLU A 55 9.92 15.23 -9.95
CA GLU A 55 9.95 16.06 -11.16
C GLU A 55 10.49 17.47 -10.85
N SER A 56 10.09 18.03 -9.70
CA SER A 56 10.51 19.35 -9.23
C SER A 56 11.99 19.40 -8.81
N ILE A 57 12.57 18.29 -8.34
CA ILE A 57 13.96 18.18 -7.87
C ILE A 57 14.93 17.87 -9.01
N ARG A 58 14.46 17.38 -10.17
CA ARG A 58 15.24 17.04 -11.38
C ARG A 58 15.93 18.24 -12.08
N LYS A 59 16.22 19.34 -11.36
CA LYS A 59 17.15 20.37 -11.82
C LYS A 59 18.55 19.76 -11.99
N PRO A 60 19.30 20.13 -13.05
CA PRO A 60 20.46 19.38 -13.56
C PRO A 60 21.71 19.31 -12.65
N HIS A 61 21.64 19.74 -11.39
CA HIS A 61 22.82 19.95 -10.54
C HIS A 61 22.94 19.05 -9.31
N LYS A 62 21.99 18.17 -9.01
CA LYS A 62 22.14 17.23 -7.88
C LYS A 62 22.50 15.83 -8.37
N LYS A 63 23.73 15.40 -8.02
CA LYS A 63 24.30 14.07 -8.26
C LYS A 63 23.35 12.96 -7.83
N LYS A 64 23.52 11.80 -8.47
CA LYS A 64 22.96 10.45 -8.21
C LYS A 64 22.68 10.09 -6.74
N GLN A 65 21.70 10.75 -6.09
CA GLN A 65 21.06 10.19 -4.90
C GLN A 65 19.97 9.25 -5.40
N THR A 66 19.96 8.02 -4.89
CA THR A 66 18.85 7.08 -5.07
C THR A 66 17.61 7.73 -4.44
N LEU A 67 16.51 7.86 -5.21
CA LEU A 67 15.30 8.56 -4.76
C LEU A 67 14.77 8.04 -3.42
N LEU A 68 14.94 6.74 -3.19
CA LEU A 68 14.44 6.05 -2.00
C LEU A 68 15.12 6.52 -0.71
N GLU A 69 16.44 6.72 -0.73
CA GLU A 69 17.20 7.18 0.44
C GLU A 69 16.97 8.68 0.71
N GLY A 70 16.74 9.47 -0.34
CA GLY A 70 16.53 10.92 -0.24
C GLY A 70 15.07 11.33 -0.08
N CYS A 71 14.34 11.48 -1.19
CA CYS A 71 13.02 12.12 -1.23
C CYS A 71 11.92 11.30 -0.56
N VAL A 72 11.89 9.98 -0.80
CA VAL A 72 10.89 9.10 -0.16
C VAL A 72 11.22 8.98 1.32
N GLY A 73 12.48 8.71 1.65
CA GLY A 73 12.97 8.70 3.02
C GLY A 73 12.60 9.96 3.80
N GLU A 74 12.76 11.15 3.22
CA GLU A 74 12.43 12.47 3.82
C GLU A 74 10.93 12.79 3.89
N LEU A 75 10.15 12.50 2.84
CA LEU A 75 8.69 12.73 2.82
C LEU A 75 7.96 11.80 3.79
N VAL A 76 8.43 10.55 3.97
CA VAL A 76 7.89 9.63 4.97
C VAL A 76 8.13 10.14 6.40
N LYS A 77 9.24 10.84 6.70
CA LYS A 77 9.57 11.32 8.07
C LYS A 77 8.51 12.25 8.66
N GLY A 78 7.78 13.00 7.82
CA GLY A 78 6.94 14.12 8.25
C GLY A 78 5.44 13.85 8.36
N LEU A 79 4.92 12.74 7.81
CA LEU A 79 3.49 12.66 7.45
C LEU A 79 2.64 11.65 8.24
N ILE A 80 3.21 10.73 9.04
CA ILE A 80 2.42 9.59 9.58
C ILE A 80 2.36 9.48 11.12
N HIS A 81 3.22 10.13 11.91
CA HIS A 81 2.97 10.35 13.36
C HIS A 81 4.04 11.26 14.02
N PRO A 82 3.67 12.36 14.70
CA PRO A 82 4.64 13.33 15.26
C PRO A 82 5.43 12.85 16.49
N LYS A 83 5.20 11.62 16.99
CA LYS A 83 5.76 11.13 18.27
C LYS A 83 6.59 9.83 18.18
N LYS A 84 6.73 9.22 17.00
CA LYS A 84 7.59 8.03 16.81
C LYS A 84 8.71 8.35 15.84
N VAL A 85 9.94 8.13 16.27
CA VAL A 85 11.13 8.24 15.43
C VAL A 85 11.11 7.08 14.43
N TRP A 86 10.73 7.33 13.18
CA TRP A 86 10.87 6.36 12.09
C TRP A 86 12.07 6.76 11.25
N LEU A 87 13.20 6.04 11.34
CA LEU A 87 14.22 6.06 10.28
C LEU A 87 15.35 5.04 10.36
N GLU A 88 15.42 4.21 11.40
CA GLU A 88 16.44 3.17 11.49
C GLU A 88 15.89 1.78 11.08
N ASP A 89 14.57 1.61 10.93
CA ASP A 89 13.89 0.30 10.86
C ASP A 89 12.76 0.20 9.79
N VAL A 90 12.93 0.62 8.53
CA VAL A 90 11.95 0.29 7.47
C VAL A 90 12.67 -0.23 6.24
N ASP A 91 12.37 -1.47 5.88
CA ASP A 91 12.93 -2.14 4.72
C ASP A 91 11.97 -2.08 3.52
N VAL A 92 10.65 -2.02 3.78
CA VAL A 92 9.61 -2.14 2.75
C VAL A 92 8.48 -1.12 2.92
N ILE A 93 8.10 -0.47 1.81
CA ILE A 93 6.94 0.42 1.73
C ILE A 93 5.85 -0.23 0.86
N TYR A 94 4.64 -0.32 1.41
CA TYR A 94 3.44 -0.74 0.71
C TYR A 94 2.55 0.46 0.41
N GLY A 95 2.08 0.59 -0.83
CA GLY A 95 1.21 1.69 -1.23
C GLY A 95 0.33 1.32 -2.41
N VAL A 96 -0.43 2.29 -2.91
CA VAL A 96 -1.23 2.10 -4.13
C VAL A 96 -1.05 3.27 -5.09
N ILE A 97 -1.25 2.99 -6.38
CA ILE A 97 -1.38 3.97 -7.45
C ILE A 97 -2.79 3.87 -8.01
N GLU A 98 -3.45 5.01 -8.16
CA GLU A 98 -4.73 5.11 -8.84
C GLU A 98 -4.51 5.40 -10.33
N ASP A 99 -4.92 4.47 -11.19
CA ASP A 99 -5.15 4.75 -12.60
C ASP A 99 -6.47 5.52 -12.73
N LYS A 100 -6.37 6.86 -12.76
CA LYS A 100 -7.52 7.77 -12.92
C LYS A 100 -8.34 7.55 -14.21
N LEU A 101 -7.77 6.98 -15.27
CA LEU A 101 -8.49 6.74 -16.53
C LEU A 101 -9.31 5.45 -16.48
N SER A 102 -8.80 4.43 -15.81
CA SER A 102 -9.49 3.14 -15.68
C SER A 102 -10.19 2.94 -14.32
N TYR A 103 -10.13 3.95 -13.44
CA TYR A 103 -10.62 3.89 -12.05
C TYR A 103 -10.13 2.63 -11.33
N HIS A 104 -8.85 2.32 -11.52
CA HIS A 104 -8.24 1.07 -11.08
C HIS A 104 -7.10 1.33 -10.11
N TYR A 105 -7.05 0.58 -9.02
CA TYR A 105 -5.91 0.62 -8.11
C TYR A 105 -4.88 -0.44 -8.49
N ILE A 106 -3.62 -0.06 -8.40
CA ILE A 106 -2.46 -0.93 -8.56
C ILE A 106 -1.69 -0.87 -7.24
N GLY A 107 -1.45 -2.03 -6.62
CA GLY A 107 -0.64 -2.14 -5.43
C GLY A 107 0.84 -2.00 -5.76
N VAL A 108 1.60 -1.43 -4.83
CA VAL A 108 3.03 -1.20 -4.98
C VAL A 108 3.73 -1.69 -3.71
N GLU A 109 4.73 -2.54 -3.87
CA GLU A 109 5.73 -2.88 -2.85
C GLU A 109 7.06 -2.29 -3.29
N ILE A 110 7.67 -1.48 -2.43
CA ILE A 110 8.98 -0.86 -2.66
C ILE A 110 9.93 -1.41 -1.61
N GLN A 111 10.90 -2.20 -2.03
CA GLN A 111 11.97 -2.69 -1.18
C GLN A 111 13.14 -1.70 -1.23
N LEU A 112 13.48 -1.11 -0.08
CA LEU A 112 14.45 -0.02 -0.01
C LEU A 112 15.88 -0.53 -0.20
N ILE A 113 16.24 -1.62 0.48
CA ILE A 113 17.58 -2.24 0.42
C ILE A 113 17.87 -2.77 -0.99
N ASP A 114 16.96 -3.59 -1.51
CA ASP A 114 17.12 -4.23 -2.83
C ASP A 114 16.81 -3.30 -4.00
N ASN A 115 16.38 -2.06 -3.70
CA ASN A 115 16.00 -1.06 -4.67
C ASN A 115 15.06 -1.63 -5.76
N THR A 116 14.07 -2.42 -5.35
CA THR A 116 13.17 -3.17 -6.23
C THR A 116 11.73 -2.70 -6.03
N ILE A 117 10.95 -2.69 -7.12
CA ILE A 117 9.52 -2.35 -7.05
C ILE A 117 8.71 -3.48 -7.68
N THR A 118 7.73 -3.96 -6.92
CA THR A 118 6.77 -4.97 -7.35
C THR A 118 5.39 -4.35 -7.45
N LEU A 119 4.71 -4.59 -8.57
CA LEU A 119 3.36 -4.12 -8.83
C LEU A 119 2.37 -5.26 -8.75
N PHE A 120 1.32 -5.04 -7.96
CA PHE A 120 0.23 -5.98 -7.78
C PHE A 120 -0.99 -5.46 -8.52
N HIS A 121 -1.47 -6.20 -9.50
CA HIS A 121 -2.63 -5.80 -10.29
C HIS A 121 -3.62 -6.94 -10.42
N CYS A 122 -4.92 -6.64 -10.27
CA CYS A 122 -5.96 -7.66 -10.36
C CYS A 122 -6.53 -7.87 -11.77
N GLY A 123 -5.74 -7.57 -12.81
CA GLY A 123 -5.94 -8.07 -14.17
C GLY A 123 -7.21 -7.64 -14.93
N LEU A 124 -7.54 -6.34 -14.99
CA LEU A 124 -8.47 -5.85 -16.01
C LEU A 124 -7.76 -5.66 -17.37
N PRO A 125 -8.39 -6.00 -18.51
CA PRO A 125 -7.80 -5.81 -19.86
C PRO A 125 -7.42 -4.36 -20.18
N LYS A 126 -8.00 -3.39 -19.47
CA LYS A 126 -7.79 -1.95 -19.64
C LYS A 126 -6.84 -1.32 -18.60
N ALA A 127 -6.38 -2.07 -17.60
CA ALA A 127 -5.45 -1.54 -16.61
C ALA A 127 -4.13 -1.22 -17.32
N ASN A 128 -3.81 0.06 -17.47
CA ASN A 128 -2.60 0.46 -18.17
C ASN A 128 -1.42 0.38 -17.20
N ILE A 129 -0.97 -0.85 -16.93
CA ILE A 129 0.20 -1.14 -16.09
C ILE A 129 1.41 -0.38 -16.62
N LYS A 130 1.53 -0.19 -17.94
CA LYS A 130 2.60 0.59 -18.56
C LYS A 130 2.59 2.05 -18.09
N ARG A 131 1.43 2.66 -17.85
CA ARG A 131 1.35 4.03 -17.32
C ARG A 131 1.76 4.11 -15.85
N ALA A 132 1.31 3.16 -15.02
CA ALA A 132 1.76 3.07 -13.63
C ALA A 132 3.27 2.78 -13.55
N LEU A 133 3.76 1.87 -14.40
CA LEU A 133 5.19 1.61 -14.58
C LEU A 133 5.94 2.87 -15.00
N ASN A 134 5.45 3.68 -15.94
CA ASN A 134 6.12 4.92 -16.32
C ASN A 134 6.20 5.91 -15.14
N GLN A 135 5.08 6.12 -14.44
CA GLN A 135 5.03 6.99 -13.25
C GLN A 135 6.04 6.54 -12.19
N ILE A 136 6.19 5.23 -12.00
CA ILE A 136 7.15 4.69 -11.04
C ILE A 136 8.57 4.63 -11.61
N GLN A 137 8.77 4.36 -12.89
CA GLN A 137 10.08 4.30 -13.56
C GLN A 137 10.77 5.64 -13.51
N GLU A 138 10.01 6.71 -13.70
CA GLU A 138 10.51 8.07 -13.55
C GLU A 138 10.97 8.31 -12.10
N LEU A 139 10.19 7.88 -11.10
CA LEU A 139 10.58 7.92 -9.69
C LEU A 139 11.80 7.06 -9.36
N ALA A 140 11.87 5.88 -9.95
CA ALA A 140 12.77 4.82 -9.54
C ALA A 140 14.17 4.91 -10.15
N GLY A 141 14.32 5.56 -11.31
CA GLY A 141 15.50 5.38 -12.15
C GLY A 141 15.58 3.97 -12.76
N LYS A 142 16.79 3.46 -13.00
CA LYS A 142 17.04 2.12 -13.59
C LYS A 142 16.79 0.99 -12.57
N LYS A 143 15.53 0.69 -12.24
CA LYS A 143 15.14 -0.43 -11.36
C LYS A 143 14.61 -1.64 -12.11
N THR A 144 14.58 -2.77 -11.41
CA THR A 144 13.89 -4.00 -11.81
C THR A 144 12.42 -3.91 -11.37
N PHE A 145 11.51 -4.18 -12.32
CA PHE A 145 10.07 -4.15 -12.09
C PHE A 145 9.50 -5.55 -12.26
N PHE A 146 8.69 -5.98 -11.30
CA PHE A 146 7.92 -7.21 -11.40
C PHE A 146 6.44 -6.87 -11.36
N ALA A 147 5.67 -7.31 -12.36
CA ALA A 147 4.22 -7.20 -12.35
C ALA A 147 3.65 -8.58 -11.96
N GLU A 148 3.09 -8.67 -10.75
CA GLU A 148 2.35 -9.84 -10.30
C GLU A 148 0.87 -9.67 -10.64
N GLY A 149 0.41 -10.50 -11.59
CA GLY A 149 -0.94 -10.44 -12.16
C GLY A 149 -1.89 -11.46 -11.55
N LEU A 150 -2.01 -11.49 -10.23
CA LEU A 150 -2.92 -12.38 -9.51
C LEU A 150 -3.39 -11.69 -8.22
N PRO A 151 -4.67 -11.82 -7.85
CA PRO A 151 -5.74 -12.54 -8.55
C PRO A 151 -6.46 -11.70 -9.60
N LYS A 152 -7.08 -12.36 -10.60
CA LYS A 152 -7.87 -11.66 -11.63
C LYS A 152 -9.29 -11.40 -11.13
N THR A 153 -9.76 -10.15 -11.25
CA THR A 153 -11.16 -9.81 -10.99
C THR A 153 -11.96 -9.80 -12.29
N LYS A 154 -13.19 -10.34 -12.25
CA LYS A 154 -14.18 -10.15 -13.31
C LYS A 154 -14.82 -8.75 -13.24
N PHE A 155 -14.74 -8.09 -12.09
CA PHE A 155 -15.45 -6.85 -11.80
C PHE A 155 -14.49 -5.74 -11.38
N PRO A 156 -14.47 -4.59 -12.09
CA PRO A 156 -13.54 -3.50 -11.81
C PRO A 156 -13.62 -2.92 -10.40
N TYR A 157 -14.81 -2.94 -9.80
CA TYR A 157 -15.06 -2.38 -8.47
C TYR A 157 -14.38 -3.17 -7.33
N ASN A 158 -13.83 -4.36 -7.58
CA ASN A 158 -13.09 -5.11 -6.55
C ASN A 158 -11.60 -4.77 -6.48
N CYS A 159 -11.09 -3.90 -7.35
CA CYS A 159 -9.64 -3.63 -7.38
C CYS A 159 -9.10 -3.07 -6.07
N GLY A 160 -9.83 -2.17 -5.40
CA GLY A 160 -9.41 -1.62 -4.11
C GLY A 160 -9.24 -2.71 -3.04
N ILE A 161 -10.26 -3.57 -2.85
CA ILE A 161 -10.19 -4.64 -1.84
C ILE A 161 -9.12 -5.68 -2.19
N PHE A 162 -8.95 -6.02 -3.48
CA PHE A 162 -7.93 -6.98 -3.89
C PHE A 162 -6.54 -6.42 -3.64
N VAL A 163 -6.28 -5.16 -3.98
CA VAL A 163 -4.97 -4.54 -3.73
C VAL A 163 -4.66 -4.46 -2.24
N VAL A 164 -5.61 -4.04 -1.40
CA VAL A 164 -5.42 -4.04 0.06
C VAL A 164 -5.03 -5.44 0.56
N LYS A 165 -5.78 -6.48 0.17
CA LYS A 165 -5.52 -7.85 0.62
C LYS A 165 -4.25 -8.46 0.02
N MET A 166 -3.89 -8.14 -1.22
CA MET A 166 -2.61 -8.56 -1.81
C MET A 166 -1.43 -8.01 -1.01
N LEU A 167 -1.44 -6.70 -0.73
CA LEU A 167 -0.38 -6.04 0.04
C LEU A 167 -0.34 -6.51 1.49
N GLU A 168 -1.49 -6.76 2.12
CA GLU A 168 -1.57 -7.40 3.43
C GLU A 168 -0.89 -8.78 3.40
N CYS A 169 -1.28 -9.66 2.46
CA CYS A 169 -0.67 -10.98 2.32
C CYS A 169 0.85 -10.91 2.13
N ARG A 170 1.33 -9.98 1.28
CA ARG A 170 2.77 -9.72 1.10
C ARG A 170 3.46 -9.33 2.40
N SER A 171 2.86 -8.40 3.14
CA SER A 171 3.43 -7.89 4.39
C SER A 171 3.50 -8.94 5.51
N LEU A 172 2.70 -10.01 5.38
CA LEU A 172 2.67 -11.18 6.26
C LEU A 172 3.57 -12.34 5.76
N GLY A 173 4.29 -12.16 4.65
CA GLY A 173 5.13 -13.20 4.06
C GLY A 173 4.38 -14.34 3.36
N LEU A 174 3.08 -14.15 3.08
CA LEU A 174 2.27 -15.15 2.40
C LEU A 174 2.64 -15.21 0.91
N LYS A 175 3.06 -16.40 0.46
CA LYS A 175 3.44 -16.64 -0.94
C LYS A 175 2.25 -16.86 -1.87
N SER A 176 1.13 -17.32 -1.32
CA SER A 176 -0.08 -17.65 -2.08
C SER A 176 -1.19 -16.66 -1.80
N MET A 177 -1.82 -16.17 -2.87
CA MET A 177 -2.95 -15.24 -2.83
C MET A 177 -4.19 -15.80 -3.51
N VAL A 178 -4.26 -17.13 -3.68
CA VAL A 178 -5.36 -17.81 -4.42
C VAL A 178 -6.74 -17.58 -3.81
N ASN A 179 -6.80 -17.31 -2.51
CA ASN A 179 -8.04 -17.04 -1.77
C ASN A 179 -8.55 -15.61 -1.95
N ILE A 180 -7.77 -14.73 -2.55
CA ILE A 180 -8.25 -13.43 -3.00
C ILE A 180 -8.83 -13.69 -4.37
N ASN A 181 -10.15 -13.73 -4.53
CA ASN A 181 -10.78 -13.95 -5.83
C ASN A 181 -12.21 -13.41 -5.83
N TYR A 182 -12.89 -13.54 -6.97
CA TYR A 182 -14.24 -12.99 -7.10
C TYR A 182 -15.24 -13.62 -6.12
N GLU A 183 -15.16 -14.92 -5.89
CA GLU A 183 -16.09 -15.66 -5.03
C GLU A 183 -15.95 -15.23 -3.57
N THR A 184 -14.73 -14.87 -3.15
CA THR A 184 -14.45 -14.41 -1.78
C THR A 184 -14.52 -12.90 -1.60
N ALA A 185 -14.74 -12.13 -2.68
CA ALA A 185 -14.60 -10.67 -2.65
C ALA A 185 -15.52 -10.00 -1.62
N MET A 186 -16.76 -10.48 -1.50
CA MET A 186 -17.73 -9.96 -0.53
C MET A 186 -17.33 -10.29 0.90
N ASP A 187 -16.89 -11.52 1.15
CA ASP A 187 -16.40 -11.93 2.47
C ASP A 187 -15.17 -11.12 2.88
N LEU A 188 -14.25 -10.84 1.94
CA LEU A 188 -13.08 -10.01 2.19
C LEU A 188 -13.46 -8.56 2.55
N ARG A 189 -14.49 -8.00 1.91
CA ARG A 189 -15.02 -6.67 2.25
C ARG A 189 -15.61 -6.65 3.66
N SER A 190 -16.46 -7.62 3.97
CA SER A 190 -17.08 -7.74 5.30
C SER A 190 -16.03 -7.90 6.38
N LYS A 191 -15.05 -8.79 6.17
CA LYS A 191 -13.92 -8.97 7.10
C LYS A 191 -13.13 -7.69 7.29
N LEU A 192 -12.77 -7.00 6.22
CA LEU A 192 -12.05 -5.73 6.32
C LEU A 192 -12.83 -4.68 7.13
N CYS A 193 -14.14 -4.59 6.90
CA CYS A 193 -15.01 -3.68 7.66
C CYS A 193 -15.03 -4.00 9.16
N CYS A 194 -15.18 -5.27 9.52
CA CYS A 194 -15.12 -5.72 10.91
C CYS A 194 -13.76 -5.41 11.52
N GLU A 195 -12.67 -5.78 10.85
CA GLU A 195 -11.32 -5.55 11.36
C GLU A 195 -11.02 -4.06 11.61
N ILE A 196 -11.50 -3.17 10.74
CA ILE A 196 -11.38 -1.71 10.91
C ILE A 196 -12.18 -1.25 12.13
N SER A 197 -13.40 -1.75 12.28
CA SER A 197 -14.29 -1.41 13.40
C SER A 197 -13.69 -1.84 14.74
N ASP A 198 -13.21 -3.09 14.82
CA ASP A 198 -12.57 -3.65 16.01
C ASP A 198 -11.29 -2.87 16.37
N GLN A 199 -10.52 -2.43 15.37
CA GLN A 199 -9.26 -1.71 15.60
C GLN A 199 -9.48 -0.28 16.11
N PHE A 200 -10.47 0.44 15.59
CA PHE A 200 -10.64 1.87 15.88
C PHE A 200 -11.84 2.17 16.77
N MET A 201 -13.03 1.64 16.43
CA MET A 201 -14.25 2.00 17.17
C MET A 201 -14.33 1.33 18.54
N ASP A 202 -13.99 0.05 18.63
CA ASP A 202 -14.02 -0.67 19.91
C ASP A 202 -12.96 -0.15 20.88
N LYS A 203 -11.80 0.26 20.37
CA LYS A 203 -10.75 0.88 21.20
C LYS A 203 -11.19 2.23 21.76
N ASP A 204 -11.74 3.10 20.92
CA ASP A 204 -12.25 4.41 21.35
C ASP A 204 -13.41 4.25 22.37
N PHE A 205 -14.28 3.27 22.17
CA PHE A 205 -15.37 2.96 23.11
C PHE A 205 -14.83 2.46 24.46
N GLN A 206 -13.85 1.55 24.46
CA GLN A 206 -13.24 1.07 25.70
C GLN A 206 -12.44 2.14 26.44
N GLU A 207 -11.77 3.05 25.72
CA GLU A 207 -11.06 4.18 26.35
C GLU A 207 -12.03 5.24 26.91
N GLY A 208 -13.18 5.45 26.25
CA GLY A 208 -14.25 6.32 26.73
C GLY A 208 -14.93 5.84 28.02
N GLN A 209 -14.97 4.52 28.25
CA GLN A 209 -15.51 3.92 29.48
C GLN A 209 -14.53 3.91 30.66
N ARG A 210 -13.24 4.22 30.42
CA ARG A 210 -12.21 4.28 31.48
C ARG A 210 -11.98 5.69 32.04
N LYS A 211 -12.83 6.66 31.68
CA LYS A 211 -12.89 8.01 32.24
C LYS A 211 -14.07 8.15 33.17
#